data_AF-A0A0N5C0U0-F1
#
_entry.id   AF-A0A0N5C0U0-F1
#
_cell.length_a   1.000
_cell.length_b   1.000
_cell.length_c   1.000
_cell.angle_alpha   90.00
_cell.angle_beta   90.00
_cell.angle_gamma   90.00
#
_symmetry.space_group_name_H-M   'P 1'
#
loop_
_entity.id
_entity.type
_entity.pdbx_description
1 polymer ?
#
loop_
_entity_poly.entity_id
_entity_poly.type
_entity_poly.pdbx_seq_one_letter_code
_entity_poly.pdbx_strand_id
1 'polypeptide(L)'
;MPSYQYYIAKAVFNTPPTSTYEEALSYFEKAETIQPEFYSRNTFYLAECYDRLGRKDDAKFYYMKAFKMPVITIDDKEVHDKAFEKLSRLGVKTSELVN
;
A
#
# COMPACT_ATOMS: atom_id res chain seq x y z
N MET A 1 3.60 -6.83 13.08
CA MET A 1 2.37 -6.75 13.87
C MET A 1 2.70 -6.26 15.28
N PRO A 2 1.84 -5.44 15.91
CA PRO A 2 1.88 -5.19 17.35
C PRO A 2 1.85 -6.53 18.11
N SER A 3 2.77 -6.72 19.06
CA SER A 3 3.01 -8.01 19.74
C SER A 3 1.76 -8.64 20.35
N TYR A 4 0.85 -7.84 20.92
CA TYR A 4 -0.37 -8.32 21.57
C TYR A 4 -1.38 -8.97 20.61
N GLN A 5 -1.54 -8.42 19.39
CA GLN A 5 -2.44 -9.00 18.38
C GLN A 5 -1.97 -10.39 17.95
N TYR A 6 -0.65 -10.58 17.84
CA TYR A 6 -0.05 -11.87 17.53
C TYR A 6 -0.35 -12.92 18.63
N TYR A 7 -0.25 -12.55 19.90
CA TYR A 7 -0.56 -13.46 21.01
C TYR A 7 -2.05 -13.85 21.06
N ILE A 8 -2.96 -12.91 20.80
CA ILE A 8 -4.40 -13.23 20.68
C ILE A 8 -4.65 -14.20 19.53
N ALA A 9 -4.11 -13.91 18.34
CA ALA A 9 -4.28 -14.78 17.18
C ALA A 9 -3.71 -16.19 17.44
N LYS A 10 -2.58 -16.29 18.14
CA LYS A 10 -1.99 -17.57 18.54
C LYS A 10 -2.88 -18.35 19.50
N ALA A 11 -3.50 -17.68 20.47
CA ALA A 11 -4.40 -18.30 21.42
C ALA A 11 -5.70 -18.81 20.77
N VAL A 12 -6.23 -18.11 19.76
CA VAL A 12 -7.48 -18.48 19.09
C VAL A 12 -7.26 -19.51 17.97
N PHE A 13 -6.18 -19.40 17.20
CA PHE A 13 -5.96 -20.17 15.96
C PHE A 13 -4.88 -21.26 16.06
N ASN A 14 -4.34 -21.57 17.25
CA ASN A 14 -3.17 -22.43 17.52
C ASN A 14 -1.86 -21.96 16.85
N THR A 15 -1.85 -21.75 15.54
CA THR A 15 -0.77 -21.16 14.77
C THR A 15 -1.30 -19.90 14.06
N PRO A 16 -0.78 -18.70 14.36
CA PRO A 16 -1.17 -17.49 13.64
C PRO A 16 -0.95 -17.68 12.13
N PRO A 17 -1.89 -17.25 11.28
CA PRO A 17 -1.67 -17.28 9.84
C PRO A 17 -0.42 -16.47 9.50
N THR A 18 0.49 -17.10 8.76
CA THR A 18 1.70 -16.47 8.24
C THR A 18 1.44 -16.03 6.80
N SER A 19 1.91 -14.85 6.43
CA SER A 19 1.92 -14.40 5.04
C SER A 19 3.12 -13.51 4.81
N THR A 20 3.57 -13.43 3.56
CA THR A 20 4.75 -12.69 3.14
C THR A 20 4.38 -11.45 2.32
N TYR A 21 5.29 -10.48 2.22
CA TYR A 21 5.08 -9.31 1.38
C TYR A 21 5.11 -9.68 -0.12
N GLU A 22 5.82 -10.73 -0.48
CA GLU A 22 5.89 -11.31 -1.82
C GLU A 22 4.55 -11.92 -2.24
N GLU A 23 3.90 -12.68 -1.37
CA GLU A 23 2.55 -13.20 -1.62
C GLU A 23 1.55 -12.05 -1.78
N ALA A 24 1.56 -11.08 -0.86
CA ALA A 24 0.69 -9.92 -0.93
C ALA A 24 0.89 -9.13 -2.23
N LEU A 25 2.16 -8.90 -2.63
CA LEU A 25 2.52 -8.26 -3.87
C LEU A 25 1.88 -8.97 -5.07
N SER A 26 1.99 -10.29 -5.15
CA SER A 26 1.43 -11.08 -6.26
C SER A 26 -0.09 -10.93 -6.39
N TYR A 27 -0.80 -10.82 -5.27
CA TYR A 27 -2.25 -10.62 -5.28
C TYR A 27 -2.65 -9.21 -5.72
N PHE A 28 -1.94 -8.18 -5.24
CA PHE A 28 -2.20 -6.79 -5.64
C PHE A 28 -1.87 -6.53 -7.11
N GLU A 29 -0.77 -7.10 -7.63
CA GLU A 29 -0.43 -7.05 -9.06
C GLU A 29 -1.48 -7.76 -9.93
N LYS A 30 -1.98 -8.91 -9.46
CA LYS A 30 -3.05 -9.63 -10.15
C LYS A 30 -4.34 -8.82 -10.21
N ALA A 31 -4.69 -8.11 -9.15
CA ALA A 31 -5.86 -7.24 -9.13
C ALA A 31 -5.73 -6.11 -10.17
N GLU A 32 -4.56 -5.45 -10.26
CA GLU A 32 -4.28 -4.44 -11.29
C GLU A 32 -4.29 -5.03 -12.71
N THR A 33 -3.91 -6.30 -12.88
CA THR A 33 -3.96 -6.98 -14.18
C THR A 33 -5.40 -7.24 -14.63
N ILE A 34 -6.29 -7.58 -13.69
CA ILE A 34 -7.71 -7.85 -13.99
C ILE A 34 -8.44 -6.55 -14.32
N GLN A 35 -8.26 -5.52 -13.51
CA GLN A 35 -8.84 -4.21 -13.73
C GLN A 35 -7.86 -3.14 -13.25
N PRO A 36 -7.14 -2.48 -14.17
CA PRO A 36 -6.21 -1.42 -13.78
C PRO A 36 -6.93 -0.27 -13.08
N GLU A 37 -6.29 0.28 -12.04
CA GLU A 37 -6.74 1.51 -11.35
C GLU A 37 -8.16 1.44 -10.77
N PHE A 38 -8.65 0.23 -10.50
CA PHE A 38 -10.01 0.02 -10.00
C PHE A 38 -10.22 0.54 -8.57
N TYR A 39 -9.17 0.57 -7.76
CA TYR A 39 -9.25 0.89 -6.34
C TYR A 39 -7.96 1.51 -5.82
N SER A 40 -8.05 2.76 -5.35
CA SER A 40 -6.89 3.53 -4.86
C SER A 40 -6.12 2.81 -3.75
N ARG A 41 -6.85 2.10 -2.86
CA ARG A 41 -6.26 1.34 -1.76
C ARG A 41 -5.48 0.12 -2.25
N ASN A 42 -5.88 -0.51 -3.35
CA ASN A 42 -5.09 -1.58 -3.98
C ASN A 42 -3.73 -1.05 -4.41
N THR A 43 -3.73 0.04 -5.19
CA THR A 43 -2.52 0.73 -5.65
C THR A 43 -1.62 1.16 -4.50
N PHE A 44 -2.21 1.66 -3.40
CA PHE A 44 -1.46 2.04 -2.20
C PHE A 44 -0.77 0.84 -1.52
N TYR A 45 -1.48 -0.27 -1.33
CA TYR A 45 -0.87 -1.45 -0.70
C TYR A 45 0.10 -2.19 -1.62
N LEU A 46 -0.07 -2.08 -2.93
CA LEU A 46 0.93 -2.48 -3.91
C LEU A 46 2.24 -1.71 -3.68
N ALA A 47 2.16 -0.38 -3.49
CA ALA A 47 3.31 0.45 -3.13
C ALA A 47 3.92 0.06 -1.77
N GLU A 48 3.11 -0.23 -0.74
CA GLU A 48 3.62 -0.72 0.55
C GLU A 48 4.40 -2.03 0.39
N CYS A 49 3.93 -2.96 -0.44
CA CYS A 49 4.64 -4.23 -0.65
C CYS A 49 6.01 -3.99 -1.28
N TYR A 50 6.09 -3.17 -2.33
CA TYR A 50 7.40 -2.78 -2.90
C TYR A 50 8.30 -2.08 -1.88
N ASP A 51 7.75 -1.16 -1.06
CA ASP A 51 8.51 -0.43 -0.04
C ASP A 51 9.14 -1.39 0.99
N ARG A 52 8.35 -2.38 1.44
CA ARG A 52 8.76 -3.41 2.42
C ARG A 52 9.76 -4.41 1.86
N LEU A 53 9.69 -4.68 0.55
CA LEU A 53 10.65 -5.51 -0.18
C LEU A 53 11.92 -4.75 -0.58
N GLY A 54 12.03 -3.47 -0.23
CA GLY A 54 13.21 -2.65 -0.54
C GLY A 54 13.24 -2.11 -1.97
N ARG A 55 12.20 -2.33 -2.77
CA ARG A 55 12.04 -1.83 -4.14
C ARG A 55 11.54 -0.39 -4.13
N LYS A 56 12.41 0.55 -3.74
CA LYS A 56 12.04 1.94 -3.45
C LYS A 56 11.53 2.73 -4.66
N ASP A 57 12.08 2.50 -5.84
CA ASP A 57 11.66 3.20 -7.06
C ASP A 57 10.23 2.80 -7.47
N ASP A 58 9.94 1.49 -7.44
CA ASP A 58 8.59 0.96 -7.69
C ASP A 58 7.61 1.49 -6.63
N ALA A 59 7.99 1.47 -5.35
CA ALA A 59 7.17 2.00 -4.27
C ALA A 59 6.82 3.48 -4.51
N LYS A 60 7.82 4.31 -4.84
CA LYS A 60 7.61 5.73 -5.15
C LYS A 60 6.65 5.90 -6.33
N PHE A 61 6.84 5.12 -7.41
CA PHE A 61 5.95 5.15 -8.57
C PHE A 61 4.50 4.85 -8.20
N TYR A 62 4.24 3.78 -7.45
CA TYR A 62 2.87 3.40 -7.08
C TYR A 62 2.27 4.30 -6.00
N TYR A 63 3.05 4.88 -5.09
CA TYR A 63 2.54 5.92 -4.19
C TYR A 63 2.11 7.17 -4.96
N MET A 64 2.90 7.61 -5.94
CA MET A 64 2.52 8.71 -6.84
C MET A 64 1.23 8.40 -7.57
N LYS A 65 1.11 7.18 -8.09
CA LYS A 65 -0.09 6.71 -8.77
C LYS A 65 -1.31 6.76 -7.84
N ALA A 66 -1.20 6.19 -6.65
CA ALA A 66 -2.28 6.20 -5.66
C ALA A 66 -2.69 7.64 -5.24
N PHE A 67 -1.72 8.54 -5.06
CA PHE A 67 -1.99 9.94 -4.73
C PHE A 67 -2.78 10.67 -5.83
N LYS A 68 -2.49 10.39 -7.10
CA LYS A 68 -3.11 11.02 -8.27
C LYS A 68 -4.47 10.43 -8.66
N MET A 69 -4.91 9.34 -8.04
CA MET A 69 -6.21 8.73 -8.33
C MET A 69 -7.38 9.60 -7.85
N PRO A 70 -8.56 9.52 -8.49
CA PRO A 70 -9.74 10.27 -8.09
C PRO A 70 -10.16 9.98 -6.64
N VAL A 71 -10.45 11.03 -5.88
CA VAL A 71 -10.98 10.91 -4.52
C VAL A 71 -12.51 10.98 -4.56
N ILE A 72 -13.16 9.82 -4.54
CA ILE A 72 -14.63 9.70 -4.64
C ILE A 72 -15.21 9.27 -3.30
N THR A 73 -14.55 8.33 -2.62
CA THR A 73 -14.97 7.74 -1.36
C THR A 73 -14.09 8.19 -0.19
N ILE A 74 -14.54 7.90 1.02
CA ILE A 74 -13.75 8.13 2.25
C ILE A 74 -12.44 7.34 2.20
N ASP A 75 -12.49 6.11 1.68
CA ASP A 75 -11.31 5.26 1.50
C ASP A 75 -10.29 5.92 0.57
N ASP A 76 -10.72 6.54 -0.53
CA ASP A 76 -9.82 7.23 -1.46
C ASP A 76 -9.17 8.45 -0.80
N LYS A 77 -9.92 9.16 0.05
CA LYS A 77 -9.37 10.30 0.79
C LYS A 77 -8.27 9.84 1.75
N GLU A 78 -8.51 8.77 2.50
CA GLU A 78 -7.47 8.21 3.37
C GLU A 78 -6.23 7.76 2.58
N VAL A 79 -6.43 7.17 1.39
CA VAL A 79 -5.33 6.75 0.53
C VAL A 79 -4.55 7.96 0.04
N HIS A 80 -5.22 9.02 -0.38
CA HIS A 80 -4.58 10.26 -0.82
C HIS A 80 -3.69 10.83 0.30
N ASP A 81 -4.22 10.96 1.52
CA ASP A 81 -3.49 11.48 2.68
C ASP A 81 -2.30 10.57 3.05
N LYS A 82 -2.50 9.24 3.09
CA LYS A 82 -1.43 8.27 3.39
C LYS A 82 -0.34 8.24 2.33
N ALA A 83 -0.71 8.31 1.05
CA ALA A 83 0.23 8.35 -0.06
C ALA A 83 1.07 9.64 0.00
N PHE A 84 0.44 10.78 0.30
CA PHE A 84 1.15 12.05 0.50
C PHE A 84 2.19 11.97 1.63
N GLU A 85 1.83 11.39 2.78
CA GLU A 85 2.78 11.18 3.88
C GLU A 85 3.95 10.29 3.47
N LYS A 86 3.68 9.20 2.75
CA LYS A 86 4.73 8.27 2.28
C LYS A 86 5.67 8.95 1.30
N LEU A 87 5.15 9.69 0.33
CA LEU A 87 5.95 10.44 -0.64
C LEU A 87 6.81 11.52 0.02
N SER A 88 6.26 12.21 1.02
CA SER A 88 7.00 13.20 1.82
C SER A 88 8.18 12.54 2.56
N ARG A 89 7.97 11.37 3.17
CA ARG A 89 9.04 10.59 3.82
C ARG A 89 10.10 10.09 2.84
N LEU A 90 9.73 9.85 1.59
CA LEU A 90 10.65 9.48 0.50
C LEU A 90 11.33 10.69 -0.16
N GLY A 91 11.13 11.90 0.36
CA GLY A 91 11.78 13.12 -0.11
C GLY A 91 11.21 13.69 -1.41
N VAL A 92 10.02 13.28 -1.82
CA VAL A 92 9.33 13.84 -2.99
C VAL A 92 8.84 15.24 -2.67
N LYS A 93 9.22 16.22 -3.48
CA LYS A 93 8.80 17.61 -3.28
C LYS A 93 7.34 17.78 -3.65
N THR A 94 6.61 18.61 -2.91
CA THR A 94 5.20 18.92 -3.20
C THR A 94 5.02 19.44 -4.64
N SER A 95 6.00 20.16 -5.20
CA SER A 95 5.98 20.61 -6.59
C SER A 95 5.90 19.47 -7.61
N GLU A 96 6.46 18.30 -7.30
CA GLU A 96 6.40 17.10 -8.17
C GLU A 96 5.04 16.39 -8.09
N LEU A 97 4.23 16.71 -7.07
CA LEU A 97 2.91 16.12 -6.85
C LEU A 97 1.80 16.83 -7.63
N VAL A 98 1.95 18.13 -7.83
CA VAL A 98 0.92 19.04 -8.39
C VAL A 98 1.14 19.31 -9.89
N ASN A 99 2.25 18.84 -10.45
CA ASN A 99 2.51 18.81 -11.90
C ASN A 99 2.00 17.51 -12.54
#